data_AF-A0A2T0SMP5-F1
#
_entry.id   AF-A0A2T0SMP5-F1
#
_cell.length_a   1.000
_cell.length_b   1.000
_cell.length_c   1.000
_cell.angle_alpha   90.00
_cell.angle_beta   90.00
_cell.angle_gamma   90.00
#
_symmetry.space_group_name_H-M   'P 1'
#
loop_
_entity.id
_entity.type
_entity.pdbx_description
1 polymer ?
#
loop_
_entity_poly.entity_id
_entity_poly.type
_entity_poly.pdbx_seq_one_letter_code
_entity_poly.pdbx_strand_id
1 'polypeptide(L)'
;MNQFRDSVFKPIIVLLLTFLFGCRTSDADLRQYRVVRASEIGYGVKATMTYSYDAQGRLATITDYPDTTASGPATAQTTVYYDASQPTRINHVDRRLAQPTTDFDGIVTGTRRTYAYNEKGQLETVGELKAQADFDQLKPVQTYQYVYDSDGLPATLTVTGPGPRYARDMYRFTFTDGNATLVGLTSTTAYTAQPRITQSTVRFDGAPNIYRNFFALYPGITSFNRNNVITENTTHYHDSRGLLIRRVKTGAYTDDVTTYRYEAY
;
A
#
# COMPACT_ATOMS: atom_id res chain seq x y z
N MET A 1 35.58 60.45 -48.03
CA MET A 1 35.03 59.45 -48.97
C MET A 1 34.02 58.61 -48.21
N ASN A 2 32.79 58.61 -48.73
CA ASN A 2 31.60 57.77 -48.49
C ASN A 2 31.22 57.43 -47.02
N GLN A 3 30.15 58.00 -46.46
CA GLN A 3 28.71 57.85 -46.78
C GLN A 3 28.03 56.66 -46.09
N PHE A 4 26.99 57.02 -45.32
CA PHE A 4 25.72 56.32 -45.03
C PHE A 4 25.78 55.04 -44.16
N ARG A 5 25.15 55.01 -42.97
CA ARG A 5 23.71 55.02 -42.60
C ARG A 5 23.16 53.59 -42.45
N ASP A 6 22.21 53.49 -41.53
CA ASP A 6 21.20 52.45 -41.34
C ASP A 6 21.36 51.48 -40.17
N SER A 7 20.66 51.91 -39.13
CA SER A 7 19.98 51.18 -38.08
C SER A 7 19.09 50.01 -38.56
N VAL A 8 18.65 49.26 -37.54
CA VAL A 8 17.40 48.53 -37.36
C VAL A 8 17.39 46.99 -37.53
N PHE A 9 16.74 46.37 -36.55
CA PHE A 9 16.07 45.08 -36.50
C PHE A 9 16.85 43.81 -36.14
N LYS A 10 16.63 43.37 -34.89
CA LYS A 10 16.55 41.94 -34.54
C LYS A 10 15.42 41.29 -35.34
N PRO A 11 15.61 40.02 -35.75
CA PRO A 11 14.55 39.04 -35.59
C PRO A 11 15.05 37.81 -34.80
N ILE A 12 14.24 37.46 -33.83
CA ILE A 12 14.15 36.13 -33.22
C ILE A 12 13.70 35.17 -34.33
N ILE A 13 14.48 34.14 -34.61
CA ILE A 13 14.08 32.96 -35.39
C ILE A 13 14.35 31.78 -34.44
N VAL A 14 13.40 31.45 -33.54
CA VAL A 14 12.40 30.37 -33.71
C VAL A 14 12.84 29.31 -34.72
N LEU A 15 13.59 28.31 -34.25
CA LEU A 15 13.65 27.03 -34.93
C LEU A 15 12.53 26.15 -34.36
N LEU A 16 11.40 26.17 -35.06
CA LEU A 16 10.32 25.20 -34.92
C LEU A 16 10.63 24.05 -35.89
N LEU A 17 10.97 22.87 -35.39
CA LEU A 17 10.84 21.65 -36.18
C LEU A 17 10.34 20.49 -35.31
N THR A 18 9.02 20.34 -35.42
CA THR A 18 8.27 19.09 -35.58
C THR A 18 8.46 17.96 -34.57
N PHE A 19 7.53 17.96 -33.60
CA PHE A 19 6.55 16.88 -33.40
C PHE A 19 6.92 15.52 -34.02
N LEU A 20 7.66 14.74 -33.26
CA LEU A 20 7.25 13.36 -33.04
C LEU A 20 6.42 13.36 -31.77
N PHE A 21 5.09 13.51 -31.95
CA PHE A 21 4.13 12.87 -31.08
C PHE A 21 4.43 11.37 -31.15
N GLY A 22 5.44 10.94 -30.40
CA GLY A 22 5.45 9.59 -29.91
C GLY A 22 4.13 9.44 -29.18
N CYS A 23 3.30 8.50 -29.64
CA CYS A 23 2.19 8.00 -28.86
C CYS A 23 2.76 7.61 -27.49
N ARG A 24 2.80 8.56 -26.54
CA ARG A 24 2.34 8.27 -25.20
C ARG A 24 0.93 7.74 -25.47
N THR A 25 0.82 6.42 -25.55
CA THR A 25 -0.40 5.75 -25.11
C THR A 25 -0.71 6.43 -23.81
N SER A 26 -1.68 7.31 -23.89
CA SER A 26 -2.13 8.12 -22.80
C SER A 26 -2.39 7.14 -21.66
N ASP A 27 -1.76 7.37 -20.51
CA ASP A 27 -2.41 7.08 -19.25
C ASP A 27 -3.65 7.99 -19.18
N ALA A 28 -4.57 7.81 -20.14
CA ALA A 28 -5.76 8.61 -20.32
C ALA A 28 -6.59 8.39 -19.07
N ASP A 29 -6.64 9.44 -18.26
CA ASP A 29 -7.82 9.75 -17.48
C ASP A 29 -8.24 8.67 -16.47
N LEU A 30 -7.29 8.06 -15.77
CA LEU A 30 -7.53 7.77 -14.36
C LEU A 30 -7.64 9.12 -13.64
N ARG A 31 -8.78 9.78 -13.81
CA ARG A 31 -9.30 10.75 -12.84
C ARG A 31 -8.98 10.16 -11.47
N GLN A 32 -8.24 10.89 -10.66
CA GLN A 32 -7.59 10.32 -9.49
C GLN A 32 -8.69 9.76 -8.58
N TYR A 33 -8.86 8.44 -8.56
CA TYR A 33 -9.90 7.78 -7.77
C TYR A 33 -9.25 7.20 -6.53
N ARG A 34 -9.90 7.37 -5.38
CA ARG A 34 -9.44 6.79 -4.12
C ARG A 34 -10.57 6.05 -3.44
N VAL A 35 -10.21 4.98 -2.75
CA VAL A 35 -11.17 4.15 -2.02
C VAL A 35 -11.69 4.94 -0.83
N VAL A 36 -13.00 5.02 -0.66
CA VAL A 36 -13.63 5.62 0.52
C VAL A 36 -14.28 4.58 1.41
N ARG A 37 -14.50 3.37 0.88
CA ARG A 37 -15.07 2.26 1.62
C ARG A 37 -14.68 0.92 1.04
N ALA A 38 -14.36 -0.02 1.91
CA ALA A 38 -14.26 -1.44 1.60
C ALA A 38 -15.19 -2.20 2.56
N SER A 39 -16.05 -3.06 2.05
CA SER A 39 -16.94 -3.90 2.88
C SER A 39 -16.75 -5.36 2.53
N GLU A 40 -16.55 -6.19 3.55
CA GLU A 40 -16.27 -7.63 3.44
C GLU A 40 -17.39 -8.45 4.09
N ILE A 41 -17.76 -9.54 3.42
CA ILE A 41 -18.66 -10.57 3.93
C ILE A 41 -17.99 -11.92 3.68
N GLY A 42 -17.62 -12.64 4.74
CA GLY A 42 -17.01 -13.95 4.61
C GLY A 42 -16.98 -14.69 5.94
N TYR A 43 -17.19 -16.02 5.93
CA TYR A 43 -17.07 -16.88 7.12
C TYR A 43 -17.88 -16.41 8.35
N GLY A 44 -19.08 -15.86 8.13
CA GLY A 44 -19.94 -15.34 9.20
C GLY A 44 -19.48 -13.99 9.79
N VAL A 45 -18.41 -13.41 9.26
CA VAL A 45 -17.90 -12.10 9.61
C VAL A 45 -18.40 -11.08 8.57
N LYS A 46 -18.79 -9.91 9.09
CA LYS A 46 -19.07 -8.73 8.30
C LYS A 46 -18.17 -7.62 8.81
N ALA A 47 -17.51 -6.92 7.90
CA ALA A 47 -16.66 -5.80 8.27
C ALA A 47 -16.75 -4.70 7.23
N THR A 48 -16.61 -3.46 7.67
CA THR A 48 -16.44 -2.31 6.77
C THR A 48 -15.30 -1.46 7.27
N MET A 49 -14.43 -1.05 6.34
CA MET A 49 -13.47 0.02 6.54
C MET A 49 -13.92 1.24 5.76
N THR A 50 -14.01 2.40 6.40
CA THR A 50 -14.21 3.69 5.72
C THR A 50 -12.91 4.49 5.76
N TYR A 51 -12.55 5.12 4.65
CA TYR A 51 -11.29 5.84 4.49
C TYR A 51 -11.57 7.33 4.34
N SER A 52 -10.88 8.14 5.13
CA SER A 52 -10.97 9.60 5.09
C SER A 52 -9.61 10.21 4.80
N TYR A 53 -9.63 11.32 4.08
CA TYR A 53 -8.44 11.97 3.54
C TYR A 53 -8.35 13.40 4.06
N ASP A 54 -7.13 13.91 4.21
CA ASP A 54 -6.89 15.29 4.59
C ASP A 54 -7.09 16.26 3.41
N ALA A 55 -6.92 17.56 3.67
CA ALA A 55 -7.06 18.61 2.67
C ALA A 55 -6.02 18.53 1.54
N GLN A 56 -4.92 17.80 1.73
CA GLN A 56 -3.90 17.53 0.71
C GLN A 56 -4.20 16.23 -0.06
N GLY A 57 -5.33 15.59 0.24
CA GLY A 57 -5.78 14.36 -0.38
C GLY A 57 -5.04 13.09 0.07
N ARG A 58 -4.27 13.17 1.16
CA ARG A 58 -3.55 12.03 1.74
C ARG A 58 -4.46 11.27 2.70
N LEU A 59 -4.26 9.96 2.82
CA LEU A 59 -5.02 9.13 3.75
C LEU A 59 -4.76 9.62 5.19
N ALA A 60 -5.81 9.98 5.91
CA ALA A 60 -5.72 10.55 7.25
C ALA A 60 -6.23 9.57 8.32
N THR A 61 -7.41 9.00 8.10
CA THR A 61 -8.05 8.09 9.05
C THR A 61 -8.77 6.94 8.37
N ILE A 62 -8.87 5.83 9.08
CA ILE A 62 -9.69 4.68 8.72
C ILE A 62 -10.51 4.29 9.93
N THR A 63 -11.77 3.97 9.69
CA THR A 63 -12.68 3.51 10.74
C THR A 63 -13.20 2.12 10.39
N ASP A 64 -13.02 1.19 11.32
CA ASP A 64 -13.44 -0.20 11.19
C ASP A 64 -14.82 -0.37 11.86
N TYR A 65 -15.75 -1.05 11.20
CA TYR A 65 -17.09 -1.35 11.69
C TYR A 65 -17.36 -2.86 11.65
N PRO A 66 -18.15 -3.41 12.60
CA PRO A 66 -18.45 -4.84 12.69
C PRO A 66 -19.59 -5.29 11.75
N ASP A 67 -19.94 -4.47 10.75
CA ASP A 67 -21.00 -4.75 9.80
C ASP A 67 -20.64 -4.26 8.39
N THR A 68 -21.51 -4.56 7.42
CA THR A 68 -21.33 -4.14 6.03
C THR A 68 -21.90 -2.77 5.71
N THR A 69 -22.63 -2.16 6.64
CA THR A 69 -23.37 -0.90 6.44
C THR A 69 -22.60 0.30 6.99
N ALA A 70 -21.55 0.08 7.78
CA ALA A 70 -20.88 1.08 8.61
C ALA A 70 -21.87 1.75 9.58
N SER A 71 -22.81 0.96 10.10
CA SER A 71 -23.79 1.42 11.09
C SER A 71 -23.38 0.98 12.49
N GLY A 72 -23.57 1.85 13.47
CA GLY A 72 -23.21 1.56 14.86
C GLY A 72 -21.78 1.92 15.25
N PRO A 73 -21.31 1.49 16.43
CA PRO A 73 -20.03 1.90 16.96
C PRO A 73 -18.88 1.30 16.16
N ALA A 74 -17.87 2.11 15.90
CA ALA A 74 -16.62 1.63 15.32
C ALA A 74 -15.95 0.61 16.25
N THR A 75 -15.35 -0.43 15.69
CA THR A 75 -14.54 -1.42 16.43
C THR A 75 -13.09 -0.99 16.58
N ALA A 76 -12.60 -0.15 15.66
CA ALA A 76 -11.27 0.42 15.73
C ALA A 76 -11.18 1.68 14.87
N GLN A 77 -10.18 2.50 15.16
CA GLN A 77 -9.81 3.65 14.34
C GLN A 77 -8.31 3.63 14.10
N THR A 78 -7.92 3.80 12.84
CA THR A 78 -6.54 3.97 12.42
C THR A 78 -6.29 5.41 12.03
N THR A 79 -5.25 6.04 12.55
CA THR A 79 -4.85 7.41 12.23
C THR A 79 -3.43 7.42 11.67
N VAL A 80 -3.24 8.11 10.55
CA VAL A 80 -1.94 8.25 9.87
C VAL A 80 -1.33 9.60 10.22
N TYR A 81 -0.13 9.56 10.79
CA TYR A 81 0.62 10.76 11.16
C TYR A 81 1.79 10.95 10.19
N TYR A 82 1.78 12.08 9.48
CA TYR A 82 2.84 12.45 8.54
C TYR A 82 3.93 13.27 9.25
N ASP A 83 5.15 13.19 8.72
CA ASP A 83 6.27 13.97 9.21
C ASP A 83 6.03 15.47 8.92
N ALA A 84 6.21 16.31 9.94
CA ALA A 84 5.97 17.75 9.83
C ALA A 84 6.99 18.46 8.91
N SER A 85 8.23 17.95 8.86
CA SER A 85 9.29 18.49 8.00
C SER A 85 9.23 17.92 6.58
N GLN A 86 8.65 16.72 6.42
CA GLN A 86 8.53 16.03 5.14
C GLN A 86 7.11 15.45 4.97
N PRO A 87 6.13 16.27 4.56
CA PRO A 87 4.71 15.88 4.58
C PRO A 87 4.35 14.72 3.66
N THR A 88 5.22 14.30 2.75
CA THR A 88 5.00 13.08 1.94
C THR A 88 5.40 11.79 2.66
N ARG A 89 6.06 11.89 3.81
CA ARG A 89 6.51 10.74 4.61
C ARG A 89 5.58 10.52 5.78
N ILE A 90 5.17 9.27 5.96
CA ILE A 90 4.51 8.82 7.18
C ILE A 90 5.56 8.76 8.29
N ASN A 91 5.27 9.34 9.44
CA ASN A 91 6.06 9.19 10.65
C ASN A 91 5.63 7.92 11.41
N HIS A 92 4.34 7.82 11.74
CA HIS A 92 3.76 6.63 12.34
C HIS A 92 2.26 6.48 12.01
N VAL A 93 1.71 5.31 12.29
CA VAL A 93 0.29 4.98 12.16
C VAL A 93 -0.16 4.32 13.45
N ASP A 94 -1.22 4.84 14.05
CA ASP A 94 -1.83 4.26 15.25
C ASP A 94 -3.15 3.61 14.88
N ARG A 95 -3.34 2.35 15.28
CA ARG A 95 -4.65 1.68 15.25
C ARG A 95 -5.14 1.46 16.67
N ARG A 96 -6.14 2.22 17.08
CA ARG A 96 -6.79 2.14 18.40
C ARG A 96 -8.01 1.23 18.33
N LEU A 97 -8.10 0.27 19.24
CA LEU A 97 -9.28 -0.58 19.39
C LEU A 97 -10.33 0.18 20.22
N ALA A 98 -11.59 0.09 19.82
CA ALA A 98 -12.69 0.63 20.62
C ALA A 98 -12.90 -0.16 21.93
N GLN A 99 -12.57 -1.45 21.92
CA GLN A 99 -12.55 -2.32 23.08
C GLN A 99 -11.18 -3.00 23.15
N PRO A 100 -10.40 -2.80 24.23
CA PRO A 100 -9.14 -3.50 24.42
C PRO A 100 -9.32 -5.02 24.39
N THR A 101 -8.30 -5.72 23.93
CA THR A 101 -8.23 -7.19 23.95
C THR A 101 -7.18 -7.63 24.96
N THR A 102 -7.19 -8.90 25.36
CA THR A 102 -6.16 -9.45 26.26
C THR A 102 -5.43 -10.57 25.55
N ASP A 103 -4.09 -10.54 25.59
CA ASP A 103 -3.24 -11.63 25.14
C ASP A 103 -2.15 -11.96 26.17
N PHE A 104 -1.17 -12.80 25.79
CA PHE A 104 -0.09 -13.23 26.68
C PHE A 104 0.72 -12.06 27.27
N ASP A 105 0.79 -10.94 26.58
CA ASP A 105 1.53 -9.75 27.03
C ASP A 105 0.68 -8.83 27.91
N GLY A 106 -0.62 -9.11 28.08
CA GLY A 106 -1.56 -8.31 28.89
C GLY A 106 -2.66 -7.64 28.06
N ILE A 107 -3.18 -6.53 28.56
CA ILE A 107 -4.26 -5.76 27.90
C ILE A 107 -3.67 -4.95 26.75
N VAL A 108 -4.21 -5.17 25.55
CA VAL A 108 -3.81 -4.54 24.29
C VAL A 108 -4.90 -3.58 23.85
N THR A 109 -4.53 -2.31 23.73
CA THR A 109 -5.43 -1.22 23.31
C THR A 109 -5.29 -0.90 21.82
N GLY A 110 -4.28 -1.45 21.14
CA GLY A 110 -4.07 -1.18 19.73
C GLY A 110 -2.69 -1.60 19.22
N THR A 111 -2.30 -1.02 18.09
CA THR A 111 -0.95 -1.12 17.53
C THR A 111 -0.44 0.24 17.05
N ARG A 112 0.88 0.41 17.06
CA ARG A 112 1.57 1.52 16.40
C ARG A 112 2.54 0.95 15.38
N ARG A 113 2.54 1.52 14.18
CA ARG A 113 3.59 1.28 13.17
C ARG A 113 4.44 2.53 13.00
N THR A 114 5.75 2.38 13.03
CA THR A 114 6.71 3.46 12.76
C THR A 114 7.39 3.24 11.42
N TYR A 115 7.70 4.32 10.70
CA TYR A 115 8.21 4.27 9.34
C TYR A 115 9.54 5.01 9.25
N ALA A 116 10.53 4.38 8.64
CA ALA A 116 11.85 4.97 8.38
C ALA A 116 12.19 4.89 6.89
N TYR A 117 12.93 5.87 6.40
CA TYR A 117 13.26 6.01 4.98
C TYR A 117 14.76 6.15 4.81
N ASN A 118 15.29 5.57 3.73
CA ASN A 118 16.70 5.69 3.39
C ASN A 118 17.04 7.09 2.85
N GLU A 119 18.32 7.33 2.54
CA GLU A 119 18.81 8.61 2.02
C GLU A 119 18.18 9.01 0.67
N LYS A 120 17.71 8.04 -0.12
CA LYS A 120 16.98 8.25 -1.37
C LYS A 120 15.49 8.55 -1.16
N GLY A 121 15.03 8.55 0.09
CA GLY A 121 13.64 8.77 0.48
C GLY A 121 12.71 7.57 0.25
N GLN A 122 13.25 6.39 0.02
CA GLN A 122 12.47 5.15 -0.13
C GLN A 122 12.17 4.56 1.25
N LEU A 123 10.99 3.96 1.43
CA LEU A 123 10.59 3.31 2.67
C LEU A 123 11.55 2.15 2.98
N GLU A 124 12.35 2.27 4.03
CA GLU A 124 13.38 1.29 4.38
C GLU A 124 12.89 0.31 5.43
N THR A 125 12.24 0.83 6.49
CA THR A 125 11.81 0.01 7.62
C THR A 125 10.41 0.37 8.08
N VAL A 126 9.61 -0.65 8.43
CA VAL A 126 8.38 -0.50 9.20
C VAL A 126 8.51 -1.32 10.49
N GLY A 127 8.43 -0.67 11.64
CA GLY A 127 8.37 -1.34 12.94
C GLY A 127 6.94 -1.44 13.42
N GLU A 128 6.45 -2.65 13.75
CA GLU A 128 5.14 -2.86 14.35
C GLU A 128 5.28 -3.08 15.87
N LEU A 129 4.53 -2.28 16.62
CA LEU A 129 4.50 -2.24 18.07
C LEU A 129 3.08 -2.53 18.54
N LYS A 130 2.95 -3.38 19.54
CA LYS A 130 1.72 -3.57 20.30
C LYS A 130 1.59 -2.41 21.28
N ALA A 131 0.41 -1.80 21.35
CA ALA A 131 0.12 -0.73 22.28
C ALA A 131 -0.67 -1.25 23.48
N GLN A 132 -0.21 -0.89 24.67
CA GLN A 132 -0.81 -1.22 25.97
C GLN A 132 -0.97 0.07 26.77
N ALA A 133 -1.80 0.02 27.83
CA ALA A 133 -2.05 1.18 28.70
C ALA A 133 -2.34 2.46 27.89
N ASP A 134 -3.28 2.37 26.95
CA ASP A 134 -3.68 3.48 26.07
C ASP A 134 -2.55 4.16 25.26
N PHE A 135 -1.57 3.36 24.83
CA PHE A 135 -0.36 3.78 24.09
C PHE A 135 0.77 4.37 24.97
N ASP A 136 0.65 4.35 26.29
CA ASP A 136 1.76 4.71 27.19
C ASP A 136 2.88 3.67 27.18
N GLN A 137 2.56 2.44 26.80
CA GLN A 137 3.50 1.33 26.70
C GLN A 137 3.46 0.71 25.31
N LEU A 138 4.61 0.66 24.65
CA LEU A 138 4.77 0.10 23.31
C LEU A 138 5.75 -1.07 23.34
N LYS A 139 5.29 -2.25 22.92
CA LYS A 139 6.10 -3.47 22.87
C LYS A 139 6.36 -3.89 21.42
N PRO A 140 7.62 -4.07 20.99
CA PRO A 140 7.93 -4.53 19.63
C PRO A 140 7.30 -5.88 19.32
N VAL A 141 6.72 -6.00 18.12
CA VAL A 141 6.08 -7.22 17.61
C VAL A 141 6.87 -7.74 16.41
N GLN A 142 7.06 -6.90 15.40
CA GLN A 142 7.59 -7.32 14.12
C GLN A 142 8.29 -6.16 13.42
N THR A 143 9.25 -6.46 12.54
CA THR A 143 9.91 -5.47 11.70
C THR A 143 9.94 -5.93 10.26
N TYR A 144 9.66 -4.99 9.35
CA TYR A 144 9.66 -5.16 7.91
C TYR A 144 10.79 -4.30 7.35
N GLN A 145 11.76 -4.89 6.66
CA GLN A 145 12.90 -4.19 6.10
C GLN A 145 12.95 -4.39 4.59
N TYR A 146 12.96 -3.29 3.85
CA TYR A 146 12.99 -3.26 2.39
C TYR A 146 14.39 -2.96 1.88
N VAL A 147 14.79 -3.68 0.85
CA VAL A 147 15.98 -3.38 0.05
C VAL A 147 15.53 -3.21 -1.40
N TYR A 148 16.02 -2.17 -2.05
CA TYR A 148 15.61 -1.77 -3.40
C TYR A 148 16.70 -2.04 -4.43
N ASP A 149 16.28 -2.38 -5.64
CA ASP A 149 17.16 -2.41 -6.80
C ASP A 149 17.24 -1.02 -7.46
N SER A 150 18.01 -0.94 -8.56
CA SER A 150 18.26 0.32 -9.28
C SER A 150 17.01 0.93 -9.93
N ASP A 151 15.97 0.14 -10.16
CA ASP A 151 14.69 0.58 -10.73
C ASP A 151 13.77 1.27 -9.70
N GLY A 152 14.19 1.30 -8.43
CA GLY A 152 13.44 1.92 -7.34
C GLY A 152 12.30 1.06 -6.79
N LEU A 153 12.18 -0.20 -7.20
CA LEU A 153 11.23 -1.18 -6.66
C LEU A 153 11.91 -2.05 -5.58
N PRO A 154 11.15 -2.53 -4.57
CA PRO A 154 11.72 -3.34 -3.51
C PRO A 154 12.09 -4.72 -4.06
N ALA A 155 13.37 -5.03 -4.09
CA ALA A 155 13.89 -6.33 -4.51
C ALA A 155 13.75 -7.39 -3.42
N THR A 156 13.90 -6.97 -2.16
CA THR A 156 13.81 -7.87 -1.00
C THR A 156 12.98 -7.23 0.12
N LEU A 157 12.17 -8.05 0.78
CA LEU A 157 11.52 -7.72 2.05
C LEU A 157 11.95 -8.77 3.09
N THR A 158 12.60 -8.32 4.17
CA THR A 158 12.86 -9.17 5.34
C THR A 158 11.84 -8.85 6.42
N VAL A 159 11.14 -9.87 6.90
CA VAL A 159 10.19 -9.78 8.01
C VAL A 159 10.76 -10.54 9.19
N THR A 160 10.90 -9.87 10.34
CA THR A 160 11.45 -10.45 11.56
C THR A 160 10.44 -10.31 12.70
N GLY A 161 10.06 -11.42 13.33
CA GLY A 161 9.06 -11.48 14.42
C GLY A 161 7.64 -11.82 13.94
N PRO A 162 6.66 -12.03 14.85
CA PRO A 162 6.75 -12.03 16.32
C PRO A 162 7.21 -13.35 16.95
N GLY A 163 7.49 -13.33 18.26
CA GLY A 163 7.73 -14.53 19.08
C GLY A 163 6.48 -15.43 19.13
N PRO A 164 6.61 -16.75 19.45
CA PRO A 164 7.69 -17.38 20.21
C PRO A 164 8.79 -18.10 19.38
N ARG A 165 8.88 -17.88 18.06
CA ARG A 165 9.76 -18.68 17.18
C ARG A 165 10.81 -17.90 16.38
N TYR A 166 10.91 -16.58 16.58
CA TYR A 166 11.82 -15.67 15.85
C TYR A 166 11.92 -16.03 14.37
N ALA A 167 10.76 -16.20 13.73
CA ALA A 167 10.74 -16.45 12.30
C ALA A 167 11.35 -15.22 11.59
N ARG A 168 12.27 -15.51 10.69
CA ARG A 168 12.80 -14.56 9.73
C ARG A 168 12.41 -15.05 8.35
N ASP A 169 11.49 -14.33 7.75
CA ASP A 169 10.99 -14.57 6.40
C ASP A 169 11.61 -13.54 5.47
N MET A 170 12.33 -14.02 4.46
CA MET A 170 12.92 -13.18 3.43
C MET A 170 12.21 -13.45 2.11
N TYR A 171 11.53 -12.42 1.61
CA TYR A 171 10.87 -12.41 0.33
C TYR A 171 11.79 -11.76 -0.70
N ARG A 172 11.95 -12.39 -1.87
CA ARG A 172 12.63 -11.83 -3.04
C ARG A 172 11.63 -11.68 -4.17
N PHE A 173 11.68 -10.54 -4.85
CA PHE A 173 10.71 -10.17 -5.86
C PHE A 173 11.40 -10.01 -7.21
N THR A 174 10.72 -10.47 -8.27
CA THR A 174 11.06 -10.09 -9.65
C THR A 174 9.88 -9.35 -10.23
N PHE A 175 10.14 -8.15 -10.74
CA PHE A 175 9.11 -7.30 -11.31
C PHE A 175 9.05 -7.43 -12.83
N THR A 176 7.83 -7.38 -13.36
CA THR A 176 7.54 -7.23 -14.80
C THR A 176 6.41 -6.22 -14.92
N ASP A 177 6.62 -5.18 -15.74
CA ASP A 177 5.64 -4.10 -15.98
C ASP A 177 5.10 -3.42 -14.71
N GLY A 178 5.92 -3.34 -13.66
CA GLY A 178 5.57 -2.73 -12.37
C GLY A 178 4.79 -3.66 -11.42
N ASN A 179 4.75 -4.96 -11.68
CA ASN A 179 4.14 -5.97 -10.81
C ASN A 179 5.15 -7.06 -10.41
N ALA A 180 5.15 -7.49 -9.15
CA ALA A 180 6.00 -8.59 -8.67
C ALA A 180 5.45 -9.95 -9.16
N THR A 181 5.89 -10.39 -10.33
CA THR A 181 5.40 -11.61 -11.02
C THR A 181 6.03 -12.89 -10.50
N LEU A 182 7.18 -12.80 -9.82
CA LEU A 182 7.81 -13.91 -9.13
C LEU A 182 8.11 -13.52 -7.68
N VAL A 183 7.71 -14.39 -6.75
CA VAL A 183 7.98 -14.22 -5.32
C VAL A 183 8.67 -15.46 -4.78
N GLY A 184 9.93 -15.32 -4.38
CA GLY A 184 10.64 -16.32 -3.61
C GLY A 184 10.51 -16.03 -2.12
N LEU A 185 10.25 -17.05 -1.30
CA LEU A 185 10.26 -16.97 0.16
C LEU A 185 11.33 -17.92 0.70
N THR A 186 12.21 -17.39 1.53
CA THR A 186 13.09 -18.16 2.40
C THR A 186 12.66 -17.93 3.85
N SER A 187 12.21 -18.98 4.52
CA SER A 187 11.78 -18.93 5.93
C SER A 187 12.77 -19.66 6.81
N THR A 188 13.20 -18.98 7.89
CA THR A 188 14.08 -19.52 8.92
C THR A 188 13.45 -19.29 10.28
N THR A 189 13.56 -20.26 11.17
CA THR A 189 13.08 -20.16 12.56
C THR A 189 14.19 -20.60 13.52
N ALA A 190 14.01 -20.34 14.82
CA ALA A 190 14.95 -20.79 15.84
C ALA A 190 15.16 -22.32 15.90
N TYR A 191 14.28 -23.12 15.29
CA TYR A 191 14.30 -24.59 15.37
C TYR A 191 14.59 -25.29 14.04
N THR A 192 14.78 -24.53 12.95
CA THR A 192 15.04 -25.10 11.61
C THR A 192 16.53 -25.05 11.30
N ALA A 193 17.19 -26.20 11.22
CA ALA A 193 18.58 -26.30 10.80
C ALA A 193 18.80 -25.98 9.30
N GLN A 194 17.74 -26.09 8.49
CA GLN A 194 17.74 -25.75 7.07
C GLN A 194 16.58 -24.80 6.75
N PRO A 195 16.80 -23.71 5.99
CA PRO A 195 15.74 -22.82 5.57
C PRO A 195 14.69 -23.53 4.71
N ARG A 196 13.41 -23.18 4.89
CA ARG A 196 12.36 -23.57 3.94
C ARG A 196 12.34 -22.58 2.80
N ILE A 197 12.46 -23.07 1.57
CA ILE A 197 12.45 -22.24 0.36
C ILE A 197 11.23 -22.59 -0.48
N THR A 198 10.48 -21.58 -0.88
CA THR A 198 9.35 -21.70 -1.81
C THR A 198 9.41 -20.60 -2.85
N GLN A 199 8.84 -20.86 -4.03
CA GLN A 199 8.72 -19.87 -5.09
C GLN A 199 7.34 -19.96 -5.70
N SER A 200 6.75 -18.81 -5.97
CA SER A 200 5.41 -18.69 -6.55
C SER A 200 5.42 -17.67 -7.67
N THR A 201 4.76 -18.00 -8.77
CA THR A 201 4.40 -17.03 -9.82
C THR A 201 3.09 -16.34 -9.44
N VAL A 202 3.04 -15.03 -9.62
CA VAL A 202 1.87 -14.21 -9.27
C VAL A 202 1.30 -13.61 -10.54
N ARG A 203 -0.02 -13.68 -10.69
CA ARG A 203 -0.74 -13.09 -11.82
C ARG A 203 -1.47 -11.83 -11.36
N PHE A 204 -1.69 -10.92 -12.29
CA PHE A 204 -2.32 -9.64 -12.04
C PHE A 204 -3.41 -9.37 -13.07
N ASP A 205 -4.42 -8.60 -12.66
CA ASP A 205 -5.40 -8.07 -13.59
C ASP A 205 -4.88 -6.82 -14.33
N GLY A 206 -5.68 -6.25 -15.21
CA GLY A 206 -5.33 -5.01 -15.92
C GLY A 206 -5.69 -3.73 -15.15
N ALA A 207 -6.39 -3.84 -14.02
CA ALA A 207 -6.94 -2.71 -13.30
C ALA A 207 -5.92 -2.12 -12.31
N PRO A 208 -5.98 -0.81 -12.01
CA PRO A 208 -5.10 -0.22 -11.02
C PRO A 208 -5.26 -0.91 -9.66
N ASN A 209 -4.14 -1.15 -9.00
CA ASN A 209 -4.10 -1.78 -7.69
C ASN A 209 -4.81 -0.92 -6.65
N ILE A 210 -5.79 -1.51 -5.98
CA ILE A 210 -6.56 -0.83 -4.93
C ILE A 210 -5.72 -0.53 -3.67
N TYR A 211 -4.68 -1.32 -3.43
CA TYR A 211 -3.77 -1.16 -2.29
C TYR A 211 -2.52 -0.34 -2.64
N ARG A 212 -2.46 0.26 -3.83
CA ARG A 212 -1.30 1.06 -4.22
C ARG A 212 -1.12 2.20 -3.22
N ASN A 213 0.09 2.33 -2.68
CA ASN A 213 0.42 3.31 -1.64
C ASN A 213 -0.31 3.11 -0.28
N PHE A 214 -0.93 1.96 -0.04
CA PHE A 214 -1.52 1.62 1.27
C PHE A 214 -0.49 0.98 2.23
N PHE A 215 0.80 1.31 2.07
CA PHE A 215 1.86 0.82 2.97
C PHE A 215 1.66 1.27 4.42
N ALA A 216 0.87 2.34 4.64
CA ALA A 216 0.37 2.76 5.95
C ALA A 216 -0.37 1.63 6.72
N LEU A 217 -0.96 0.68 6.00
CA LEU A 217 -1.84 -0.35 6.55
C LEU A 217 -1.27 -1.75 6.39
N TYR A 218 -0.69 -2.02 5.21
CA TYR A 218 -0.24 -3.34 4.80
C TYR A 218 1.23 -3.26 4.41
N PRO A 219 2.16 -3.37 5.38
CA PRO A 219 3.56 -3.56 5.07
C PRO A 219 3.71 -4.89 4.33
N GLY A 220 4.11 -4.81 3.06
CA GLY A 220 4.21 -5.96 2.17
C GLY A 220 4.27 -5.54 0.70
N ILE A 221 4.50 -6.53 -0.17
CA ILE A 221 4.67 -6.32 -1.61
C ILE A 221 3.40 -5.79 -2.30
N THR A 222 2.22 -6.07 -1.75
CA THR A 222 0.93 -5.68 -2.32
C THR A 222 0.84 -4.17 -2.55
N SER A 223 1.46 -3.36 -1.70
CA SER A 223 1.43 -1.90 -1.80
C SER A 223 2.27 -1.34 -2.97
N PHE A 224 3.18 -2.15 -3.53
CA PHE A 224 4.12 -1.77 -4.59
C PHE A 224 3.69 -2.23 -5.98
N ASN A 225 2.74 -3.17 -6.08
CA ASN A 225 2.27 -3.65 -7.37
C ASN A 225 1.41 -2.59 -8.08
N ARG A 226 1.57 -2.48 -9.39
CA ARG A 226 0.75 -1.61 -10.25
C ARG A 226 -0.71 -2.06 -10.30
N ASN A 227 -0.95 -3.37 -10.32
CA ASN A 227 -2.25 -4.01 -10.56
C ASN A 227 -2.71 -4.92 -9.41
N ASN A 228 -3.96 -5.37 -9.43
CA ASN A 228 -4.49 -6.24 -8.38
C ASN A 228 -4.03 -7.69 -8.60
N VAL A 229 -3.62 -8.36 -7.52
CA VAL A 229 -3.22 -9.77 -7.56
C VAL A 229 -4.43 -10.65 -7.87
N ILE A 230 -4.29 -11.55 -8.84
CA ILE A 230 -5.25 -12.62 -9.13
C ILE A 230 -4.83 -13.87 -8.36
N THR A 231 -5.78 -14.46 -7.63
CA THR A 231 -5.62 -15.79 -7.02
C THR A 231 -6.58 -16.78 -7.67
N GLU A 232 -6.20 -18.06 -7.73
CA GLU A 232 -6.90 -19.09 -8.53
C GLU A 232 -8.38 -19.27 -8.18
N ASN A 233 -8.79 -18.92 -6.97
CA ASN A 233 -10.18 -19.02 -6.51
C ASN A 233 -10.87 -17.65 -6.38
N THR A 234 -10.37 -16.61 -7.05
CA THR A 234 -10.93 -15.26 -6.92
C THR A 234 -11.41 -14.70 -8.25
N THR A 235 -12.66 -14.25 -8.28
CA THR A 235 -13.23 -13.48 -9.40
C THR A 235 -13.21 -11.99 -9.08
N HIS A 236 -12.70 -11.19 -10.01
CA HIS A 236 -12.70 -9.73 -9.93
C HIS A 236 -13.79 -9.14 -10.83
N TYR A 237 -14.44 -8.09 -10.35
CA TYR A 237 -15.42 -7.32 -11.11
C TYR A 237 -15.00 -5.86 -11.13
N HIS A 238 -15.00 -5.27 -12.32
CA HIS A 238 -14.60 -3.90 -12.55
C HIS A 238 -15.77 -3.06 -13.05
N ASP A 239 -15.76 -1.76 -12.74
CA ASP A 239 -16.74 -0.84 -13.29
C ASP A 239 -16.34 -0.34 -14.70
N SER A 240 -17.17 0.54 -15.30
CA SER A 240 -16.91 1.12 -16.62
C SER A 240 -15.66 2.02 -16.67
N ARG A 241 -15.07 2.36 -15.51
CA ARG A 241 -13.82 3.12 -15.40
C ARG A 241 -12.60 2.20 -15.28
N GLY A 242 -12.82 0.88 -15.23
CA GLY A 242 -11.77 -0.12 -15.03
C GLY A 242 -11.30 -0.26 -13.58
N LEU A 243 -12.03 0.27 -12.59
CA LEU A 243 -11.69 0.13 -11.17
C LEU A 243 -12.25 -1.16 -10.60
N LEU A 244 -11.50 -1.84 -9.73
CA LEU A 244 -11.96 -3.04 -9.02
C LEU A 244 -13.06 -2.67 -8.01
N ILE A 245 -14.31 -3.03 -8.28
CA ILE A 245 -15.45 -2.72 -7.39
C ILE A 245 -15.89 -3.89 -6.53
N ARG A 246 -15.53 -5.11 -6.91
CA ARG A 246 -15.88 -6.32 -6.16
C ARG A 246 -14.88 -7.44 -6.40
N ARG A 247 -14.51 -8.12 -5.32
CA ARG A 247 -13.71 -9.33 -5.29
C ARG A 247 -14.56 -10.44 -4.67
N VAL A 248 -14.62 -11.60 -5.32
CA VAL A 248 -15.30 -12.79 -4.78
C VAL A 248 -14.29 -13.92 -4.72
N LYS A 249 -13.84 -14.26 -3.51
CA LYS A 249 -13.00 -15.42 -3.26
C LYS A 249 -13.89 -16.61 -2.93
N THR A 250 -13.95 -17.57 -3.84
CA THR A 250 -14.75 -18.78 -3.68
C THR A 250 -14.21 -19.62 -2.54
N GLY A 251 -15.06 -19.85 -1.54
CA GLY A 251 -14.75 -20.67 -0.37
C GLY A 251 -15.42 -22.04 -0.45
N ALA A 252 -14.97 -22.97 0.39
CA ALA A 252 -15.55 -24.32 0.45
C ALA A 252 -16.98 -24.34 1.04
N TYR A 253 -17.35 -23.32 1.83
CA TYR A 253 -18.63 -23.24 2.54
C TYR A 253 -19.38 -21.94 2.26
N THR A 254 -18.67 -20.81 2.25
CA THR A 254 -19.20 -19.51 1.87
C THR A 254 -18.16 -18.74 1.09
N ASP A 255 -18.60 -17.97 0.11
CA ASP A 255 -17.73 -17.04 -0.60
C ASP A 255 -17.36 -15.87 0.31
N ASP A 256 -16.11 -15.44 0.22
CA ASP A 256 -15.63 -14.17 0.79
C ASP A 256 -15.79 -13.09 -0.28
N VAL A 257 -16.69 -12.14 -0.03
CA VAL A 257 -17.02 -11.05 -0.94
C VAL A 257 -16.53 -9.73 -0.35
N THR A 258 -15.58 -9.10 -1.03
CA THR A 258 -15.19 -7.72 -0.75
C THR A 258 -15.77 -6.79 -1.80
N THR A 259 -16.33 -5.65 -1.39
CA THR A 259 -16.83 -4.59 -2.27
C THR A 259 -16.14 -3.27 -1.97
N TYR A 260 -15.92 -2.47 -3.00
CA TYR A 260 -15.17 -1.23 -2.91
C TYR A 260 -15.99 -0.06 -3.46
N ARG A 261 -15.92 1.08 -2.78
CA ARG A 261 -16.45 2.35 -3.27
C ARG A 261 -15.35 3.37 -3.39
N TYR A 262 -15.47 4.20 -4.41
CA TYR A 262 -14.49 5.20 -4.79
C TYR A 262 -15.12 6.59 -4.86
N GLU A 263 -14.31 7.61 -4.60
CA GLU A 263 -14.59 8.99 -4.99
C GLU A 263 -13.50 9.50 -5.94
N ALA A 264 -13.84 10.53 -6.72
CA ALA A 264 -12.86 11.29 -7.49
C ALA A 264 -12.16 12.29 -6.56
N TYR A 265 -10.87 12.55 -6.80
CA TYR A 265 -10.05 13.51 -6.06
C TYR A 265 -9.12 14.30 -6.98
#